data_AF-A0A1W9PFF9-F1
#
_entry.id   AF-A0A1W9PFF9-F1
#
_cell.length_a   1.000
_cell.length_b   1.000
_cell.length_c   1.000
_cell.angle_alpha   90.00
_cell.angle_beta   90.00
_cell.angle_gamma   90.00
#
_symmetry.space_group_name_H-M   'P 1'
#
loop_
_entity.id
_entity.type
_entity.pdbx_description
1 polymer ?
#
loop_
_entity_poly.entity_id
_entity_poly.type
_entity_poly.pdbx_seq_one_letter_code
_entity_poly.pdbx_strand_id
1 'polypeptide(L)'
;MTVLEDIEIARKARLLSIEEVAQKLGIDENLLKKYGKHVAKIPHGYLKRLEGKPDGKLVIVTAITPTPAGEGKTTTSIGLSMAINRLGKNSIVTLREPSLGPVMGVKGGATGGGYSQVLPMEDINLHFTGDIHAVTSAHNLLSAMIDAHIKFGNPLNIDPTRIMWKRAMDMNDRALRNIVVGLGGTANGYPREDGFVITAASEVMAILCLAKDLKDLKERLGNIVIGRKRNGEPVKARDLEAQGAMAVLLKDAIDPNLVQTIENTPAFIHGGPFANIAHGTNSIVATKLALKLADYVVTETGFGADLGAEKFFDFVSPVGNFV
;
A
#
# COMPACT_ATOMS: atom_id res chain seq x y z
N MET A 1 3.94 -17.04 -34.14
CA MET A 1 2.81 -16.74 -33.23
C MET A 1 2.79 -15.24 -33.01
N THR A 2 1.68 -14.57 -33.31
CA THR A 2 1.49 -13.16 -32.94
C THR A 2 1.23 -13.11 -31.44
N VAL A 3 2.20 -12.62 -30.67
CA VAL A 3 2.04 -12.38 -29.24
C VAL A 3 1.34 -11.02 -29.11
N LEU A 4 0.13 -11.01 -28.55
CA LEU A 4 -0.59 -9.77 -28.26
C LEU A 4 0.10 -9.03 -27.12
N GLU A 5 0.05 -7.70 -27.15
CA GLU A 5 0.53 -6.89 -26.02
C GLU A 5 -0.41 -7.01 -24.81
N ASP A 6 0.11 -6.84 -23.60
CA ASP A 6 -0.65 -6.99 -22.37
C ASP A 6 -1.90 -6.10 -22.32
N ILE A 7 -1.79 -4.87 -22.82
CA ILE A 7 -2.92 -3.92 -22.87
C ILE A 7 -4.00 -4.36 -23.87
N GLU A 8 -3.62 -5.00 -24.98
CA GLU A 8 -4.57 -5.51 -25.96
C GLU A 8 -5.35 -6.70 -25.39
N ILE A 9 -4.67 -7.55 -24.62
CA ILE A 9 -5.29 -8.65 -23.87
C ILE A 9 -6.27 -8.08 -22.83
N ALA A 10 -5.84 -7.07 -22.05
CA ALA A 10 -6.66 -6.41 -21.04
C ALA A 10 -7.95 -5.81 -21.62
N ARG A 11 -7.86 -5.11 -22.76
CA ARG A 11 -9.01 -4.48 -23.43
C ARG A 11 -10.01 -5.47 -24.01
N LYS A 12 -9.57 -6.68 -24.35
CA LYS A 12 -10.44 -7.76 -24.86
C LYS A 12 -11.11 -8.56 -23.74
N ALA A 13 -10.71 -8.37 -22.48
CA ALA A 13 -11.25 -9.08 -21.34
C ALA A 13 -12.74 -8.75 -21.09
N ARG A 14 -13.52 -9.75 -20.70
CA ARG A 14 -14.93 -9.58 -20.30
C ARG A 14 -15.02 -9.62 -18.78
N LEU A 15 -14.94 -8.45 -18.17
CA LEU A 15 -15.00 -8.28 -16.72
C LEU A 15 -16.43 -8.36 -16.21
N LEU A 16 -16.62 -9.06 -15.08
CA LEU A 16 -17.86 -8.99 -14.31
C LEU A 16 -18.01 -7.61 -13.66
N SER A 17 -19.23 -7.25 -13.26
CA SER A 17 -19.39 -6.13 -12.33
C SER A 17 -18.69 -6.45 -11.01
N ILE A 18 -18.23 -5.43 -10.29
CA ILE A 18 -17.58 -5.66 -9.00
C ILE A 18 -18.54 -6.24 -7.95
N GLU A 19 -19.85 -6.01 -8.11
CA GLU A 19 -20.90 -6.59 -7.28
C GLU A 19 -20.99 -8.11 -7.49
N GLU A 20 -20.94 -8.57 -8.75
CA GLU A 20 -20.91 -10.00 -9.06
C GLU A 20 -19.65 -10.68 -8.50
N VAL A 21 -18.49 -10.00 -8.55
CA VAL A 21 -17.25 -10.50 -7.93
C VAL A 21 -17.38 -10.57 -6.41
N ALA A 22 -17.95 -9.55 -5.77
CA ALA A 22 -18.20 -9.51 -4.34
C ALA A 22 -19.20 -10.60 -3.90
N GLN A 23 -20.22 -10.87 -4.71
CA GLN A 23 -21.20 -11.92 -4.47
C GLN A 23 -20.56 -13.32 -4.44
N LYS A 24 -19.56 -13.59 -5.29
CA LYS A 24 -18.77 -14.85 -5.23
C LYS A 24 -18.08 -15.04 -3.88
N LEU A 25 -17.77 -13.95 -3.18
CA LEU A 25 -17.17 -13.96 -1.85
C LEU A 25 -18.20 -13.92 -0.71
N GLY A 26 -19.50 -13.89 -1.04
CA GLY A 26 -20.57 -13.73 -0.06
C GLY A 26 -20.61 -12.36 0.61
N ILE A 27 -20.06 -11.33 -0.04
CA ILE A 27 -20.10 -9.94 0.44
C ILE A 27 -21.37 -9.28 -0.11
N ASP A 28 -22.12 -8.64 0.77
CA ASP A 28 -23.32 -7.86 0.42
C ASP A 28 -22.91 -6.60 -0.38
N GLU A 29 -23.61 -6.35 -1.49
CA GLU A 29 -23.37 -5.20 -2.37
C GLU A 29 -23.48 -3.85 -1.65
N ASN A 30 -24.30 -3.76 -0.60
CA ASN A 30 -24.48 -2.54 0.19
C ASN A 30 -23.26 -2.20 1.06
N LEU A 31 -22.33 -3.14 1.24
CA LEU A 31 -21.06 -2.89 1.93
C LEU A 31 -20.01 -2.27 0.99
N LEU A 32 -20.22 -2.34 -0.33
CA LEU A 32 -19.23 -1.93 -1.32
C LEU A 32 -19.22 -0.42 -1.47
N LYS A 33 -18.06 0.21 -1.24
CA LYS A 33 -17.81 1.57 -1.70
C LYS A 33 -17.26 1.50 -3.12
N LYS A 34 -18.14 1.56 -4.11
CA LYS A 34 -17.82 1.38 -5.54
C LYS A 34 -17.04 2.56 -6.12
N TYR A 35 -16.05 2.24 -6.96
CA TYR A 35 -15.29 3.17 -7.79
C TYR A 35 -15.48 2.75 -9.25
N GLY A 36 -16.50 3.31 -9.89
CA GLY A 36 -16.94 2.83 -11.20
C GLY A 36 -17.54 1.42 -11.14
N LYS A 37 -17.42 0.67 -12.24
CA LYS A 37 -18.10 -0.64 -12.42
C LYS A 37 -17.29 -1.84 -11.91
N HIS A 38 -15.96 -1.73 -11.90
CA HIS A 38 -15.06 -2.88 -11.76
C HIS A 38 -14.11 -2.80 -10.55
N VAL A 39 -14.26 -1.77 -9.71
CA VAL A 39 -13.44 -1.55 -8.51
C VAL A 39 -14.36 -1.19 -7.34
N ALA A 40 -14.06 -1.70 -6.15
CA ALA A 40 -14.74 -1.32 -4.92
C ALA A 40 -13.80 -1.41 -3.72
N LYS A 41 -14.01 -0.55 -2.72
CA LYS A 41 -13.41 -0.72 -1.39
C LYS A 41 -14.30 -1.57 -0.50
N ILE A 42 -13.68 -2.46 0.27
CA ILE A 42 -14.35 -3.27 1.30
C ILE A 42 -14.02 -2.69 2.68
N PRO A 43 -15.01 -2.26 3.48
CA PRO A 43 -14.76 -1.73 4.82
C PRO A 43 -13.95 -2.70 5.68
N HIS A 44 -12.79 -2.29 6.18
CA HIS A 44 -11.93 -3.12 7.03
C HIS A 44 -12.67 -3.63 8.27
N GLY A 45 -13.63 -2.85 8.79
CA GLY A 45 -14.49 -3.25 9.91
C GLY A 45 -15.34 -4.50 9.65
N TYR A 46 -15.50 -4.91 8.38
CA TYR A 46 -16.16 -6.17 8.01
C TYR A 46 -15.42 -7.39 8.56
N LEU A 47 -14.10 -7.31 8.79
CA LEU A 47 -13.32 -8.38 9.43
C LEU A 47 -13.92 -8.84 10.76
N LYS A 48 -14.50 -7.92 11.55
CA LYS A 48 -15.13 -8.25 12.84
C LYS A 48 -16.30 -9.22 12.68
N ARG A 49 -17.03 -9.14 11.56
CA ARG A 49 -18.14 -10.07 11.26
C ARG A 49 -17.65 -11.46 10.85
N LEU A 50 -16.36 -11.59 10.53
CA LEU A 50 -15.74 -12.82 10.06
C LEU A 50 -14.81 -13.46 11.11
N GLU A 51 -14.63 -12.88 12.29
CA GLU A 51 -13.69 -13.37 13.31
C GLU A 51 -13.91 -14.84 13.70
N GLY A 52 -15.16 -15.30 13.72
CA GLY A 52 -15.51 -16.70 14.02
C GLY A 52 -15.29 -17.69 12.87
N LYS A 53 -15.00 -17.23 11.65
CA LYS A 53 -14.71 -18.13 10.52
C LYS A 53 -13.25 -18.60 10.59
N PRO A 54 -12.95 -19.88 10.29
CA PRO A 54 -11.56 -20.34 10.18
C PRO A 54 -10.85 -19.60 9.04
N ASP A 55 -9.54 -19.42 9.18
CA ASP A 55 -8.72 -18.90 8.09
C ASP A 55 -8.52 -19.99 7.02
N GLY A 56 -8.54 -19.57 5.76
CA GLY A 56 -8.07 -20.38 4.64
C GLY A 56 -6.57 -20.61 4.66
N LYS A 57 -6.06 -21.26 3.61
CA LYS A 57 -4.64 -21.57 3.46
C LYS A 57 -3.91 -20.38 2.84
N LEU A 58 -2.87 -19.91 3.52
CA LEU A 58 -2.01 -18.86 3.00
C LEU A 58 -0.88 -19.44 2.13
N VAL A 59 -0.75 -18.94 0.91
CA VAL A 59 0.28 -19.34 -0.06
C VAL A 59 1.14 -18.13 -0.39
N ILE A 60 2.42 -18.19 -0.03
CA ILE A 60 3.38 -17.12 -0.29
C ILE A 60 4.13 -17.42 -1.60
N VAL A 61 4.03 -16.50 -2.55
CA VAL A 61 4.83 -16.50 -3.77
C VAL A 61 6.04 -15.58 -3.59
N THR A 62 7.23 -16.14 -3.77
CA THR A 62 8.49 -15.41 -3.80
C THR A 62 9.30 -15.80 -5.04
N ALA A 63 10.50 -15.24 -5.19
CA ALA A 63 11.36 -15.50 -6.34
C ALA A 63 12.82 -15.68 -5.91
N ILE A 64 13.65 -16.11 -6.86
CA ILE A 64 15.11 -15.97 -6.77
C ILE A 64 15.51 -14.49 -6.76
N THR A 65 16.80 -14.23 -6.54
CA THR A 65 17.37 -12.88 -6.66
C THR A 65 17.04 -12.29 -8.05
N PRO A 66 16.43 -11.09 -8.13
CA PRO A 66 16.01 -10.51 -9.40
C PRO A 66 17.17 -10.28 -10.36
N THR A 67 16.92 -10.56 -11.65
CA THR A 67 17.87 -10.37 -12.75
C THR A 67 17.26 -9.50 -13.84
N PRO A 68 18.05 -8.92 -14.75
CA PRO A 68 17.53 -8.17 -15.90
C PRO A 68 16.61 -8.98 -16.83
N ALA A 69 16.64 -10.32 -16.76
CA ALA A 69 15.77 -11.19 -17.56
C ALA A 69 14.31 -11.14 -17.11
N GLY A 70 14.06 -10.83 -15.83
CA GLY A 70 12.73 -10.81 -15.23
C GLY A 70 12.19 -12.21 -14.91
N GLU A 71 11.65 -12.37 -13.70
CA GLU A 71 11.26 -13.69 -13.18
C GLU A 71 9.75 -13.96 -13.24
N GLY A 72 8.93 -12.96 -13.58
CA GLY A 72 7.48 -13.14 -13.75
C GLY A 72 6.70 -13.45 -12.47
N LYS A 73 7.23 -13.13 -11.28
CA LYS A 73 6.64 -13.47 -9.98
C LYS A 73 5.14 -13.11 -9.86
N THR A 74 4.76 -11.87 -10.17
CA THR A 74 3.37 -11.43 -10.06
C THR A 74 2.46 -12.13 -11.05
N THR A 75 2.94 -12.39 -12.26
CA THR A 75 2.26 -13.22 -13.26
C THR A 75 1.99 -14.63 -12.70
N THR A 76 2.97 -15.22 -12.01
CA THR A 76 2.80 -16.52 -11.32
C THR A 76 1.79 -16.46 -10.18
N SER A 77 1.81 -15.41 -9.34
CA SER A 77 0.83 -15.22 -8.25
C SER A 77 -0.61 -15.20 -8.78
N ILE A 78 -0.83 -14.43 -9.85
CA ILE A 78 -2.15 -14.29 -10.48
C ILE A 78 -2.56 -15.61 -11.15
N GLY A 79 -1.67 -16.20 -11.94
CA GLY A 79 -1.90 -17.48 -12.63
C GLY A 79 -2.22 -18.62 -11.67
N LEU A 80 -1.52 -18.70 -10.54
CA LEU A 80 -1.75 -19.70 -9.50
C LEU A 80 -3.16 -19.57 -8.90
N SER A 81 -3.57 -18.35 -8.54
CA SER A 81 -4.91 -18.14 -7.98
C SER A 81 -6.02 -18.48 -8.99
N MET A 82 -5.85 -18.12 -10.26
CA MET A 82 -6.80 -18.52 -11.32
C MET A 82 -6.83 -20.04 -11.52
N ALA A 83 -5.67 -20.71 -11.50
CA ALA A 83 -5.60 -22.15 -11.62
C ALA A 83 -6.32 -22.86 -10.46
N ILE A 84 -6.16 -22.40 -9.21
CA ILE A 84 -6.87 -22.94 -8.05
C ILE A 84 -8.39 -22.80 -8.21
N ASN A 85 -8.88 -21.66 -8.72
CA ASN A 85 -10.29 -21.45 -9.04
C ASN A 85 -10.79 -22.39 -10.14
N ARG A 86 -9.99 -22.64 -11.19
CA ARG A 86 -10.33 -23.63 -12.24
C ARG A 86 -10.43 -25.05 -11.72
N LEU A 87 -9.72 -25.38 -10.64
CA LEU A 87 -9.82 -26.68 -9.95
C LEU A 87 -11.04 -26.78 -9.02
N GLY A 88 -11.93 -25.77 -9.01
CA GLY A 88 -13.14 -25.76 -8.20
C GLY A 88 -12.91 -25.45 -6.72
N LYS A 89 -11.80 -24.77 -6.38
CA LYS A 89 -11.51 -24.27 -5.03
C LYS A 89 -11.63 -22.74 -5.00
N ASN A 90 -12.05 -22.17 -3.88
CA ASN A 90 -12.14 -20.71 -3.79
C ASN A 90 -10.76 -20.12 -3.47
N SER A 91 -10.22 -19.31 -4.38
CA SER A 91 -8.95 -18.62 -4.19
C SER A 91 -9.04 -17.12 -4.45
N ILE A 92 -8.38 -16.33 -3.61
CA ILE A 92 -8.20 -14.89 -3.77
C ILE A 92 -6.71 -14.60 -3.91
N VAL A 93 -6.34 -13.71 -4.84
CA VAL A 93 -4.97 -13.18 -4.89
C VAL A 93 -4.89 -11.82 -4.21
N THR A 94 -3.89 -11.57 -3.37
CA THR A 94 -3.63 -10.25 -2.77
C THR A 94 -2.30 -9.69 -3.25
N LEU A 95 -2.32 -8.48 -3.80
CA LEU A 95 -1.19 -7.82 -4.44
C LEU A 95 -1.00 -6.39 -3.91
N ARG A 96 0.16 -5.82 -4.24
CA ARG A 96 0.51 -4.44 -3.92
C ARG A 96 0.02 -3.48 -4.98
N GLU A 97 -0.36 -2.28 -4.56
CA GLU A 97 -0.62 -1.17 -5.48
C GLU A 97 0.72 -0.63 -6.02
N PRO A 98 0.87 -0.47 -7.34
CA PRO A 98 2.06 0.16 -7.91
C PRO A 98 2.08 1.66 -7.61
N SER A 99 3.28 2.20 -7.41
CA SER A 99 3.51 3.65 -7.40
C SER A 99 3.35 4.22 -8.82
N LEU A 100 2.69 5.38 -8.91
CA LEU A 100 2.41 6.11 -10.15
C LEU A 100 3.70 6.58 -10.83
N GLY A 101 4.66 7.09 -10.05
CA GLY A 101 5.92 7.63 -10.58
C GLY A 101 6.70 6.64 -11.47
N PRO A 102 6.98 5.41 -11.00
CA PRO A 102 7.61 4.35 -11.79
C PRO A 102 6.82 3.93 -13.03
N VAL A 103 5.48 3.86 -12.93
CA VAL A 103 4.60 3.53 -14.07
C VAL A 103 4.74 4.57 -15.18
N MET A 104 4.77 5.86 -14.82
CA MET A 104 4.94 6.95 -15.79
C MET A 104 6.39 7.09 -16.31
N GLY A 105 7.32 6.28 -15.78
CA GLY A 105 8.72 6.26 -16.17
C GLY A 105 9.06 5.07 -17.07
N VAL A 106 9.94 4.21 -16.57
CA VAL A 106 10.51 3.08 -17.33
C VAL A 106 9.85 1.75 -16.95
N LYS A 107 9.13 1.68 -15.83
CA LYS A 107 8.64 0.42 -15.28
C LYS A 107 7.23 0.16 -15.80
N GLY A 108 7.03 -0.98 -16.47
CA GLY A 108 5.68 -1.48 -16.81
C GLY A 108 4.83 -1.74 -15.56
N GLY A 109 3.51 -1.87 -15.77
CA GLY A 109 2.53 -2.06 -14.70
C GLY A 109 2.79 -3.26 -13.80
N ALA A 110 2.32 -3.20 -12.55
CA ALA A 110 2.50 -4.27 -11.56
C ALA A 110 1.29 -5.24 -11.49
N THR A 111 0.53 -5.35 -12.58
CA THR A 111 -0.73 -6.09 -12.64
C THR A 111 -0.61 -7.48 -13.25
N GLY A 112 0.60 -8.04 -13.35
CA GLY A 112 0.89 -9.30 -14.04
C GLY A 112 1.21 -9.11 -15.51
N GLY A 113 1.03 -10.16 -16.32
CA GLY A 113 1.34 -10.13 -17.75
C GLY A 113 0.71 -11.29 -18.53
N GLY A 114 0.63 -11.15 -19.84
CA GLY A 114 -0.01 -12.12 -20.74
C GLY A 114 -1.47 -12.37 -20.35
N TYR A 115 -1.87 -13.62 -20.23
CA TYR A 115 -3.21 -14.02 -19.79
C TYR A 115 -3.33 -14.16 -18.26
N SER A 116 -2.35 -13.69 -17.49
CA SER A 116 -2.38 -13.70 -16.02
C SER A 116 -2.25 -12.27 -15.51
N GLN A 117 -3.36 -11.53 -15.61
CA GLN A 117 -3.45 -10.12 -15.24
C GLN A 117 -4.56 -9.85 -14.22
N VAL A 118 -4.38 -8.82 -13.40
CA VAL A 118 -5.44 -8.17 -12.61
C VAL A 118 -5.90 -6.89 -13.31
N LEU A 119 -7.21 -6.67 -13.32
CA LEU A 119 -7.88 -5.63 -14.09
C LEU A 119 -8.90 -4.89 -13.21
N PRO A 120 -9.20 -3.61 -13.50
CA PRO A 120 -8.75 -2.81 -14.66
C PRO A 120 -7.32 -2.25 -14.52
N MET A 121 -6.43 -2.61 -15.45
CA MET A 121 -5.00 -2.27 -15.40
C MET A 121 -4.73 -0.77 -15.42
N GLU A 122 -5.47 -0.01 -16.24
CA GLU A 122 -5.27 1.44 -16.39
C GLU A 122 -5.57 2.17 -15.07
N ASP A 123 -6.65 1.81 -14.37
CA ASP A 123 -6.99 2.40 -13.08
C ASP A 123 -5.94 2.05 -12.01
N ILE A 124 -5.56 0.77 -11.91
CA ILE A 124 -4.60 0.27 -10.92
C ILE A 124 -3.24 0.95 -11.05
N ASN A 125 -2.80 1.20 -12.28
CA ASN A 125 -1.48 1.78 -12.54
C ASN A 125 -1.45 3.32 -12.39
N LEU A 126 -2.62 3.98 -12.29
CA LEU A 126 -2.72 5.43 -12.21
C LEU A 126 -3.10 5.93 -10.80
N HIS A 127 -4.34 6.38 -10.63
CA HIS A 127 -4.83 6.94 -9.36
C HIS A 127 -5.55 5.91 -8.51
N PHE A 128 -5.96 4.81 -9.13
CA PHE A 128 -6.77 3.76 -8.55
C PHE A 128 -7.92 4.30 -7.69
N THR A 129 -7.95 3.96 -6.40
CA THR A 129 -8.96 4.46 -5.45
C THR A 129 -8.48 5.64 -4.60
N GLY A 130 -7.25 6.13 -4.86
CA GLY A 130 -6.65 7.29 -4.20
C GLY A 130 -5.84 7.00 -2.94
N ASP A 131 -5.47 5.74 -2.68
CA ASP A 131 -4.79 5.35 -1.44
C ASP A 131 -3.40 5.97 -1.31
N ILE A 132 -2.63 5.99 -2.40
CA ILE A 132 -1.32 6.66 -2.42
C ILE A 132 -1.46 8.18 -2.24
N HIS A 133 -2.53 8.80 -2.73
CA HIS A 133 -2.81 10.23 -2.51
C HIS A 133 -3.11 10.51 -1.04
N ALA A 134 -3.86 9.63 -0.38
CA ALA A 134 -4.14 9.70 1.06
C ALA A 134 -2.86 9.56 1.89
N VAL A 135 -2.00 8.60 1.54
CA VAL A 135 -0.66 8.44 2.16
C VAL A 135 0.20 9.68 1.98
N THR A 136 0.24 10.24 0.76
CA THR A 136 0.99 11.46 0.45
C THR A 136 0.48 12.64 1.31
N SER A 137 -0.84 12.79 1.40
CA SER A 137 -1.48 13.86 2.16
C SER A 137 -1.21 13.74 3.66
N ALA A 138 -1.34 12.53 4.23
CA ALA A 138 -1.05 12.28 5.64
C ALA A 138 0.43 12.51 5.97
N HIS A 139 1.35 12.08 5.10
CA HIS A 139 2.79 12.31 5.26
C HIS A 139 3.13 13.81 5.24
N ASN A 140 2.62 14.54 4.25
CA ASN A 140 2.92 15.96 4.08
C ASN A 140 2.21 16.85 5.10
N LEU A 141 1.06 16.43 5.64
CA LEU A 141 0.44 17.08 6.80
C LEU A 141 1.40 17.06 7.98
N LEU A 142 2.02 15.91 8.29
CA LEU A 142 3.00 15.82 9.36
C LEU A 142 4.20 16.75 9.10
N SER A 143 4.73 16.77 7.87
CA SER A 143 5.80 17.70 7.50
C SER A 143 5.40 19.17 7.69
N ALA A 144 4.17 19.54 7.32
CA ALA A 144 3.65 20.89 7.51
C ALA A 144 3.46 21.25 8.99
N MET A 145 2.98 20.31 9.81
CA MET A 145 2.81 20.50 11.25
C MET A 145 4.15 20.68 11.97
N ILE A 146 5.21 19.98 11.55
CA ILE A 146 6.57 20.16 12.08
C ILE A 146 7.04 21.60 11.86
N ASP A 147 6.97 22.09 10.62
CA ASP A 147 7.45 23.43 10.28
C ASP A 147 6.57 24.52 10.92
N ALA A 148 5.25 24.31 11.00
CA ALA A 148 4.34 25.21 11.70
C ALA A 148 4.67 25.29 13.20
N HIS A 149 4.91 24.15 13.85
CA HIS A 149 5.27 24.11 15.27
C HIS A 149 6.55 24.88 15.57
N ILE A 150 7.57 24.73 14.72
CA ILE A 150 8.83 25.48 14.84
C ILE A 150 8.56 26.97 14.63
N LYS A 151 7.76 27.33 13.62
CA LYS A 151 7.43 28.72 13.29
C LYS A 151 6.67 29.43 14.43
N PHE A 152 5.74 28.74 15.09
CA PHE A 152 4.88 29.30 16.14
C PHE A 152 5.43 29.07 17.55
N GLY A 153 6.75 29.23 17.72
CA GLY A 153 7.41 29.31 19.04
C GLY A 153 8.18 28.06 19.45
N ASN A 154 8.08 26.95 18.71
CA ASN A 154 8.79 25.71 18.96
C ASN A 154 8.78 25.23 20.44
N PRO A 155 7.61 25.08 21.12
CA PRO A 155 7.58 24.68 22.54
C PRO A 155 8.26 23.34 22.86
N LEU A 156 8.33 22.43 21.87
CA LEU A 156 9.02 21.13 22.02
C LEU A 156 10.54 21.24 21.88
N ASN A 157 11.07 22.43 21.60
CA ASN A 157 12.49 22.69 21.40
C ASN A 157 13.13 21.77 20.34
N ILE A 158 12.40 21.53 19.24
CA ILE A 158 12.86 20.75 18.09
C ILE A 158 14.09 21.43 17.50
N ASP A 159 15.14 20.66 17.22
CA ASP A 159 16.31 21.15 16.49
C ASP A 159 16.03 21.05 14.97
N PRO A 160 15.93 22.18 14.23
CA PRO A 160 15.63 22.16 12.79
C PRO A 160 16.68 21.42 11.95
N THR A 161 17.90 21.24 12.48
CA THR A 161 18.99 20.50 11.81
C THR A 161 18.93 18.99 12.05
N ARG A 162 18.06 18.54 12.96
CA ARG A 162 17.89 17.12 13.35
C ARG A 162 16.50 16.57 13.03
N ILE A 163 15.81 17.18 12.08
CA ILE A 163 14.56 16.64 11.53
C ILE A 163 14.92 15.49 10.60
N MET A 164 14.32 14.33 10.82
CA MET A 164 14.50 13.13 10.00
C MET A 164 13.34 12.93 9.02
N TRP A 165 12.18 13.50 9.35
CA TRP A 165 10.98 13.43 8.53
C TRP A 165 11.07 14.35 7.32
N LYS A 166 11.01 13.76 6.12
CA LYS A 166 11.03 14.45 4.83
C LYS A 166 9.62 14.82 4.37
N ARG A 167 9.47 15.22 3.10
CA ARG A 167 8.18 15.28 2.40
C ARG A 167 8.01 14.08 1.47
N ALA A 168 6.79 13.85 0.97
CA ALA A 168 6.49 12.79 0.03
C ALA A 168 5.85 13.30 -1.27
N MET A 169 6.20 12.68 -2.39
CA MET A 169 5.54 12.89 -3.69
C MET A 169 5.65 11.61 -4.51
N ASP A 170 4.57 11.16 -5.13
CA ASP A 170 4.58 9.92 -5.92
C ASP A 170 5.03 10.13 -7.37
N MET A 171 6.15 10.85 -7.55
CA MET A 171 6.78 11.13 -8.85
C MET A 171 8.27 10.86 -8.78
N ASN A 172 8.83 10.42 -9.92
CA ASN A 172 10.27 10.22 -10.07
C ASN A 172 11.00 11.57 -10.30
N ASP A 173 11.03 12.43 -9.29
CA ASP A 173 11.69 13.73 -9.36
C ASP A 173 13.02 13.73 -8.58
N ARG A 174 14.14 13.72 -9.31
CA ARG A 174 15.48 13.72 -8.71
C ARG A 174 15.89 15.09 -8.15
N ALA A 175 15.30 16.19 -8.64
CA ALA A 175 15.66 17.54 -8.23
C ALA A 175 15.24 17.84 -6.78
N LEU A 176 14.23 17.11 -6.29
CA LEU A 176 13.68 17.27 -4.94
C LEU A 176 14.39 16.43 -3.87
N ARG A 177 15.47 15.71 -4.20
CA ARG A 177 16.17 14.83 -3.24
C ARG A 177 16.80 15.59 -2.08
N ASN A 178 17.37 16.76 -2.37
CA ASN A 178 17.98 17.66 -1.40
C ASN A 178 17.57 19.10 -1.76
N ILE A 179 16.90 19.78 -0.83
CA ILE A 179 16.38 21.13 -1.01
C ILE A 179 16.61 21.94 0.26
N VAL A 180 16.41 23.26 0.17
CA VAL A 180 16.27 24.15 1.33
C VAL A 180 14.86 24.72 1.32
N VAL A 181 14.15 24.61 2.45
CA VAL A 181 12.78 25.11 2.64
C VAL A 181 12.75 26.27 3.64
N GLY A 182 11.61 26.97 3.76
CA GLY A 182 11.45 28.05 4.74
C GLY A 182 12.21 29.33 4.40
N LEU A 183 12.51 29.56 3.12
CA LEU A 183 13.16 30.77 2.62
C LEU A 183 12.16 31.93 2.47
N GLY A 184 12.68 33.15 2.23
CA GLY A 184 11.85 34.34 1.97
C GLY A 184 11.50 35.17 3.21
N GLY A 185 12.26 35.03 4.30
CA GLY A 185 12.16 35.87 5.50
C GLY A 185 11.15 35.37 6.53
N THR A 186 11.00 36.13 7.62
CA THR A 186 10.31 35.71 8.86
C THR A 186 8.89 35.21 8.64
N ALA A 187 8.14 35.73 7.67
CA ALA A 187 6.77 35.30 7.40
C ALA A 187 6.67 33.84 6.92
N ASN A 188 7.74 33.29 6.31
CA ASN A 188 7.68 32.07 5.51
C ASN A 188 8.32 30.84 6.18
N GLY A 189 8.68 30.92 7.46
CA GLY A 189 9.30 29.82 8.21
C GLY A 189 10.75 30.08 8.60
N TYR A 190 11.44 29.02 8.99
CA TYR A 190 12.87 29.03 9.29
C TYR A 190 13.62 28.19 8.25
N PRO A 191 14.69 28.71 7.63
CA PRO A 191 15.49 27.97 6.67
C PRO A 191 16.04 26.66 7.24
N ARG A 192 15.84 25.54 6.54
CA ARG A 192 16.46 24.25 6.86
C ARG A 192 16.61 23.37 5.63
N GLU A 193 17.54 22.42 5.70
CA GLU A 193 17.67 21.36 4.70
C GLU A 193 16.50 20.38 4.79
N ASP A 194 16.06 19.89 3.64
CA ASP A 194 15.00 18.88 3.52
C ASP A 194 15.14 18.08 2.21
N GLY A 195 14.18 17.21 1.92
CA GLY A 195 14.02 16.55 0.65
C GLY A 195 12.66 15.90 0.51
N PHE A 196 12.48 15.21 -0.60
CA PHE A 196 11.31 14.38 -0.88
C PHE A 196 11.70 12.91 -0.97
N VAL A 197 10.82 12.04 -0.46
CA VAL A 197 10.81 10.61 -0.75
C VAL A 197 9.66 10.31 -1.71
N ILE A 198 9.80 9.23 -2.49
CA ILE A 198 8.66 8.72 -3.24
C ILE A 198 7.61 8.19 -2.25
N THR A 199 6.31 8.38 -2.50
CA THR A 199 5.29 8.08 -1.50
C THR A 199 5.29 6.62 -1.03
N ALA A 200 5.57 5.66 -1.91
CA ALA A 200 5.72 4.24 -1.55
C ALA A 200 6.88 3.96 -0.55
N ALA A 201 7.85 4.87 -0.41
CA ALA A 201 8.93 4.82 0.57
C ALA A 201 8.57 5.46 1.93
N SER A 202 7.39 6.07 2.04
CA SER A 202 6.90 6.69 3.28
C SER A 202 6.70 5.66 4.39
N GLU A 203 7.09 6.01 5.62
CA GLU A 203 6.74 5.21 6.81
C GLU A 203 5.22 5.12 6.99
N VAL A 204 4.45 6.12 6.54
CA VAL A 204 2.98 6.05 6.52
C VAL A 204 2.48 4.90 5.64
N MET A 205 3.13 4.61 4.50
CA MET A 205 2.78 3.45 3.67
C MET A 205 3.07 2.14 4.39
N ALA A 206 4.21 2.04 5.07
CA ALA A 206 4.55 0.87 5.86
C ALA A 206 3.57 0.66 7.02
N ILE A 207 3.20 1.73 7.72
CA ILE A 207 2.21 1.72 8.80
C ILE A 207 0.82 1.31 8.28
N LEU A 208 0.39 1.83 7.13
CA LEU A 208 -0.86 1.44 6.49
C LEU A 208 -0.90 -0.06 6.21
N CYS A 209 0.21 -0.62 5.71
CA CYS A 209 0.30 -2.04 5.39
C CYS A 209 0.35 -2.94 6.63
N LEU A 210 0.79 -2.44 7.77
CA LEU A 210 0.92 -3.21 9.02
C LEU A 210 -0.23 -3.01 10.00
N ALA A 211 -1.07 -2.00 9.79
CA ALA A 211 -2.18 -1.70 10.68
C ALA A 211 -3.22 -2.82 10.64
N LYS A 212 -3.79 -3.14 11.81
CA LYS A 212 -4.88 -4.13 11.95
C LYS A 212 -6.27 -3.51 11.79
N ASP A 213 -6.39 -2.25 12.20
CA ASP A 213 -7.59 -1.43 12.12
C ASP A 213 -7.22 0.06 12.25
N LEU A 214 -8.21 0.95 12.18
CA LEU A 214 -8.00 2.39 12.27
C LEU A 214 -7.41 2.85 13.62
N LYS A 215 -7.66 2.11 14.71
CA LYS A 215 -7.12 2.42 16.04
C LYS A 215 -5.63 2.10 16.10
N ASP A 216 -5.23 0.92 15.61
CA ASP A 216 -3.83 0.51 15.48
C ASP A 216 -3.07 1.43 14.52
N LEU A 217 -3.70 1.81 13.39
CA LEU A 217 -3.15 2.80 12.46
C LEU A 217 -2.82 4.11 13.18
N LYS A 218 -3.79 4.70 13.90
CA LYS A 218 -3.61 5.96 14.64
C LYS A 218 -2.49 5.86 15.68
N GLU A 219 -2.42 4.75 16.42
CA GLU A 219 -1.39 4.54 17.44
C GLU A 219 0.01 4.48 16.82
N ARG A 220 0.18 3.73 15.73
CA ARG A 220 1.43 3.63 14.98
C ARG A 220 1.86 4.97 14.40
N LEU A 221 0.94 5.72 13.78
CA LEU A 221 1.21 7.07 13.29
C LEU A 221 1.73 7.99 14.40
N GLY A 222 1.13 7.91 15.60
CA GLY A 222 1.60 8.67 16.76
C GLY A 222 2.97 8.26 17.29
N ASN A 223 3.49 7.09 16.91
CA ASN A 223 4.80 6.59 17.35
C ASN A 223 5.94 6.92 16.38
N ILE A 224 5.65 7.50 15.21
CA ILE A 224 6.66 7.98 14.25
C ILE A 224 7.58 8.97 14.94
N VAL A 225 8.89 8.76 14.85
CA VAL A 225 9.91 9.71 15.34
C VAL A 225 10.27 10.67 14.21
N ILE A 226 9.95 11.94 14.39
CA ILE A 226 10.09 12.97 13.34
C ILE A 226 11.46 13.67 13.35
N GLY A 227 12.15 13.63 14.48
CA GLY A 227 13.40 14.35 14.69
C GLY A 227 13.82 14.31 16.14
N ARG A 228 14.70 15.24 16.53
CA ARG A 228 15.19 15.36 17.90
C ARG A 228 15.07 16.79 18.43
N LYS A 229 14.90 16.90 19.74
CA LYS A 229 15.05 18.15 20.47
C LYS A 229 16.53 18.56 20.51
N ARG A 230 16.82 19.81 20.90
CA ARG A 230 18.21 20.29 21.11
C ARG A 230 18.98 19.50 22.17
N ASN A 231 18.29 18.92 23.15
CA ASN A 231 18.90 18.04 24.17
C ASN A 231 19.12 16.59 23.67
N GLY A 232 18.75 16.26 22.43
CA GLY A 232 18.94 14.96 21.80
C GLY A 232 17.79 13.96 21.97
N GLU A 233 16.78 14.26 22.79
CA GLU A 233 15.58 13.42 22.96
C GLU A 233 14.78 13.31 21.64
N PRO A 234 14.21 12.13 21.34
CA PRO A 234 13.35 11.98 20.18
C PRO A 234 12.05 12.78 20.34
N VAL A 235 11.54 13.29 19.24
CA VAL A 235 10.20 13.90 19.15
C VAL A 235 9.34 13.01 18.28
N LYS A 236 8.15 12.65 18.77
CA LYS A 236 7.19 11.82 18.07
C LYS A 236 6.08 12.65 17.43
N ALA A 237 5.41 12.10 16.42
CA ALA A 237 4.25 12.76 15.79
C ALA A 237 3.12 13.05 16.78
N ARG A 238 2.96 12.22 17.84
CA ARG A 238 1.99 12.49 18.91
C ARG A 238 2.29 13.70 19.77
N ASP A 239 3.56 14.09 19.87
CA ASP A 239 3.95 15.29 20.62
C ASP A 239 3.47 16.57 19.89
N LEU A 240 3.19 16.45 18.59
CA LEU A 240 2.54 17.47 17.75
C LEU A 240 1.02 17.25 17.61
N GLU A 241 0.44 16.25 18.27
CA GLU A 241 -0.97 15.85 18.14
C GLU A 241 -1.41 15.51 16.69
N ALA A 242 -0.47 15.15 15.81
CA ALA A 242 -0.73 14.94 14.37
C ALA A 242 -1.50 13.65 14.04
N GLN A 243 -1.38 12.62 14.88
CA GLN A 243 -1.84 11.25 14.60
C GLN A 243 -3.35 11.15 14.33
N GLY A 244 -4.16 12.00 14.98
CA GLY A 244 -5.60 12.03 14.75
C GLY A 244 -5.93 12.50 13.34
N ALA A 245 -5.35 13.62 12.92
CA ALA A 245 -5.58 14.20 11.60
C ALA A 245 -5.02 13.31 10.48
N MET A 246 -3.84 12.73 10.68
CA MET A 246 -3.28 11.74 9.74
C MET A 246 -4.19 10.52 9.58
N ALA A 247 -4.73 9.98 10.68
CA ALA A 247 -5.64 8.83 10.62
C ALA A 247 -6.96 9.17 9.88
N VAL A 248 -7.48 10.39 10.02
CA VAL A 248 -8.67 10.84 9.28
C VAL A 248 -8.41 10.89 7.78
N LEU A 249 -7.24 11.36 7.35
CA LEU A 249 -6.85 11.37 5.93
C LEU A 249 -6.75 9.95 5.34
N LEU A 250 -6.46 8.94 6.18
CA LEU A 250 -6.32 7.54 5.79
C LEU A 250 -7.59 6.71 6.04
N LYS A 251 -8.70 7.32 6.48
CA LYS A 251 -9.90 6.59 6.93
C LYS A 251 -10.50 5.65 5.88
N ASP A 252 -10.42 6.06 4.61
CA ASP A 252 -10.91 5.28 3.46
C ASP A 252 -9.77 4.44 2.85
N ALA A 253 -8.53 4.92 3.00
CA ALA A 253 -7.34 4.26 2.44
C ALA A 253 -6.91 3.01 3.20
N ILE A 254 -7.49 2.74 4.38
CA ILE A 254 -7.29 1.49 5.12
C ILE A 254 -8.17 0.34 4.60
N ASP A 255 -9.22 0.66 3.83
CA ASP A 255 -10.15 -0.32 3.28
C ASP A 255 -9.56 -0.99 2.02
N PRO A 256 -9.39 -2.33 1.98
CA PRO A 256 -8.85 -3.03 0.81
C PRO A 256 -9.66 -2.81 -0.47
N ASN A 257 -8.97 -2.71 -1.60
CA ASN A 257 -9.60 -2.54 -2.91
C ASN A 257 -9.84 -3.90 -3.57
N LEU A 258 -11.10 -4.28 -3.71
CA LEU A 258 -11.54 -5.44 -4.48
C LEU A 258 -11.52 -5.10 -5.98
N VAL A 259 -10.90 -5.99 -6.74
CA VAL A 259 -10.83 -6.02 -8.20
C VAL A 259 -10.88 -7.49 -8.65
N GLN A 260 -10.52 -7.79 -9.89
CA GLN A 260 -10.57 -9.16 -10.42
C GLN A 260 -9.47 -9.46 -11.43
N THR A 261 -9.16 -10.74 -11.62
CA THR A 261 -8.29 -11.17 -12.72
C THR A 261 -9.03 -11.14 -14.06
N ILE A 262 -8.29 -11.35 -15.16
CA ILE A 262 -8.88 -11.54 -16.49
C ILE A 262 -9.90 -12.70 -16.57
N GLU A 263 -9.81 -13.67 -15.67
CA GLU A 263 -10.77 -14.78 -15.54
C GLU A 263 -11.83 -14.54 -14.46
N ASN A 264 -11.94 -13.29 -13.98
CA ASN A 264 -12.89 -12.88 -12.95
C ASN A 264 -12.69 -13.61 -11.60
N THR A 265 -11.44 -14.04 -11.32
CA THR A 265 -11.02 -14.48 -9.99
C THR A 265 -10.91 -13.25 -9.08
N PRO A 266 -11.49 -13.25 -7.88
CA PRO A 266 -11.40 -12.09 -6.99
C PRO A 266 -9.96 -11.78 -6.59
N ALA A 267 -9.64 -10.49 -6.53
CA ALA A 267 -8.31 -10.02 -6.18
C ALA A 267 -8.38 -8.78 -5.27
N PHE A 268 -7.49 -8.69 -4.29
CA PHE A 268 -7.28 -7.46 -3.51
C PHE A 268 -5.98 -6.78 -3.92
N ILE A 269 -6.03 -5.47 -4.14
CA ILE A 269 -4.85 -4.63 -4.31
C ILE A 269 -4.85 -3.59 -3.19
N HIS A 270 -3.89 -3.64 -2.28
CA HIS A 270 -3.90 -2.72 -1.14
C HIS A 270 -2.53 -2.52 -0.52
N GLY A 271 -2.08 -1.26 -0.50
CA GLY A 271 -0.78 -0.86 0.01
C GLY A 271 0.37 -1.32 -0.90
N GLY A 272 1.53 -0.68 -0.76
CA GLY A 272 2.68 -0.95 -1.62
C GLY A 272 3.97 -0.36 -1.06
N PRO A 273 4.46 -0.83 0.09
CA PRO A 273 5.69 -0.33 0.68
C PRO A 273 6.89 -0.86 -0.09
N PHE A 274 8.00 -0.12 0.00
CA PHE A 274 9.28 -0.59 -0.49
C PHE A 274 9.72 -1.89 0.22
N ALA A 275 10.48 -2.73 -0.50
CA ALA A 275 10.94 -4.02 0.00
C ALA A 275 12.39 -4.01 0.49
N ASN A 276 13.09 -2.87 0.38
CA ASN A 276 14.45 -2.68 0.90
C ASN A 276 14.42 -1.98 2.28
N ILE A 277 13.86 -0.77 2.35
CA ILE A 277 13.73 0.04 3.58
C ILE A 277 12.46 -0.29 4.40
N ALA A 278 11.56 -1.09 3.83
CA ALA A 278 10.39 -1.63 4.52
C ALA A 278 10.22 -3.11 4.13
N HIS A 279 9.03 -3.67 4.36
CA HIS A 279 8.75 -5.11 4.31
C HIS A 279 8.25 -5.61 2.95
N GLY A 280 7.80 -4.74 2.05
CA GLY A 280 7.56 -5.13 0.66
C GLY A 280 6.35 -6.03 0.39
N THR A 281 5.31 -6.00 1.22
CA THR A 281 4.10 -6.84 1.06
C THR A 281 2.86 -5.97 0.89
N ASN A 282 1.74 -6.55 0.46
CA ASN A 282 0.44 -5.86 0.58
C ASN A 282 0.03 -5.76 2.06
N SER A 283 -1.06 -5.04 2.33
CA SER A 283 -1.52 -4.84 3.71
C SER A 283 -1.98 -6.12 4.42
N ILE A 284 -1.77 -6.16 5.74
CA ILE A 284 -2.30 -7.20 6.63
C ILE A 284 -3.83 -7.26 6.58
N VAL A 285 -4.52 -6.11 6.51
CA VAL A 285 -5.98 -6.04 6.42
C VAL A 285 -6.50 -6.81 5.21
N ALA A 286 -5.90 -6.59 4.03
CA ALA A 286 -6.31 -7.28 2.80
C ALA A 286 -6.06 -8.79 2.87
N THR A 287 -4.89 -9.22 3.35
CA THR A 287 -4.57 -10.64 3.49
C THR A 287 -5.49 -11.33 4.52
N LYS A 288 -5.76 -10.70 5.67
CA LYS A 288 -6.71 -11.24 6.66
C LYS A 288 -8.11 -11.35 6.10
N LEU A 289 -8.56 -10.32 5.38
CA LEU A 289 -9.89 -10.31 4.79
C LEU A 289 -10.02 -11.45 3.77
N ALA A 290 -9.02 -11.62 2.92
CA ALA A 290 -8.96 -12.74 1.97
C ALA A 290 -8.99 -14.11 2.68
N LEU A 291 -8.23 -14.27 3.77
CA LEU A 291 -8.15 -15.54 4.52
C LEU A 291 -9.50 -15.92 5.12
N LYS A 292 -10.32 -14.95 5.52
CA LYS A 292 -11.68 -15.20 6.02
C LYS A 292 -12.72 -15.47 4.93
N LEU A 293 -12.39 -15.20 3.67
CA LEU A 293 -13.33 -15.24 2.53
C LEU A 293 -13.07 -16.39 1.55
N ALA A 294 -11.89 -16.99 1.57
CA ALA A 294 -11.51 -18.02 0.60
C ALA A 294 -10.76 -19.19 1.24
N ASP A 295 -10.81 -20.35 0.59
CA ASP A 295 -10.09 -21.55 1.01
C ASP A 295 -8.57 -21.41 0.82
N TYR A 296 -8.16 -20.60 -0.16
CA TYR A 296 -6.78 -20.31 -0.51
C TYR A 296 -6.57 -18.80 -0.72
N VAL A 297 -5.47 -18.28 -0.19
CA VAL A 297 -5.03 -16.92 -0.41
C VAL A 297 -3.63 -16.94 -0.98
N VAL A 298 -3.50 -16.50 -2.23
CA VAL A 298 -2.20 -16.34 -2.88
C VAL A 298 -1.74 -14.91 -2.66
N THR A 299 -0.61 -14.71 -2.00
CA THR A 299 0.02 -13.39 -1.84
C THR A 299 1.47 -13.45 -2.29
N GLU A 300 2.11 -12.30 -2.41
CA GLU A 300 3.50 -12.20 -2.82
C GLU A 300 4.31 -11.22 -1.97
N THR A 301 5.62 -11.37 -2.06
CA THR A 301 6.59 -10.51 -1.38
C THR A 301 7.45 -9.76 -2.40
N GLY A 302 7.98 -8.58 -2.06
CA GLY A 302 8.89 -7.83 -2.94
C GLY A 302 10.31 -8.41 -2.99
N PHE A 303 11.07 -8.17 -4.07
CA PHE A 303 12.42 -8.75 -4.28
C PHE A 303 12.46 -10.30 -4.24
N GLY A 304 13.62 -10.89 -4.00
CA GLY A 304 13.80 -12.33 -3.84
C GLY A 304 13.45 -12.82 -2.44
N ALA A 305 13.53 -14.12 -2.22
CA ALA A 305 13.21 -14.76 -0.95
C ALA A 305 14.10 -14.27 0.22
N ASP A 306 15.34 -13.90 -0.09
CA ASP A 306 16.34 -13.35 0.83
C ASP A 306 15.95 -12.02 1.47
N LEU A 307 15.02 -11.28 0.86
CA LEU A 307 14.51 -10.01 1.39
C LEU A 307 13.01 -10.06 1.63
N GLY A 308 12.23 -10.40 0.59
CA GLY A 308 10.78 -10.34 0.67
C GLY A 308 10.19 -11.42 1.56
N ALA A 309 10.62 -12.67 1.34
CA ALA A 309 10.09 -13.80 2.09
C ALA A 309 10.58 -13.78 3.54
N GLU A 310 11.87 -13.49 3.77
CA GLU A 310 12.43 -13.27 5.11
C GLU A 310 11.59 -12.24 5.89
N LYS A 311 11.43 -11.02 5.36
CA LYS A 311 10.61 -9.98 6.03
C LYS A 311 9.14 -10.39 6.19
N PHE A 312 8.59 -11.17 5.27
CA PHE A 312 7.24 -11.70 5.44
C PHE A 312 7.17 -12.63 6.65
N PHE A 313 8.05 -13.63 6.73
CA PHE A 313 8.01 -14.64 7.79
C PHE A 313 8.48 -14.11 9.14
N ASP A 314 9.51 -13.27 9.18
CA ASP A 314 10.14 -12.82 10.42
C ASP A 314 9.50 -11.56 10.99
N PHE A 315 8.76 -10.79 10.17
CA PHE A 315 8.16 -9.53 10.59
C PHE A 315 6.67 -9.42 10.28
N VAL A 316 6.24 -9.57 9.03
CA VAL A 316 4.83 -9.36 8.66
C VAL A 316 3.92 -10.42 9.27
N SER A 317 4.33 -11.69 9.24
CA SER A 317 3.56 -12.81 9.76
C SER A 317 3.36 -12.72 11.28
N PRO A 318 4.39 -12.47 12.11
CA PRO A 318 4.21 -12.21 13.54
C PRO A 318 3.32 -11.00 13.84
N VAL A 319 3.46 -9.90 13.09
CA VAL A 319 2.59 -8.73 13.28
C VAL A 319 1.14 -9.05 12.89
N GLY A 320 0.96 -9.80 11.80
CA GLY A 320 -0.33 -10.22 11.26
C GLY A 320 -0.98 -11.35 12.04
N ASN A 321 -0.25 -12.09 12.86
CA ASN A 321 -0.66 -13.39 13.39
C ASN A 321 -1.07 -14.36 12.26
N PHE A 322 -0.29 -14.42 11.18
CA PHE A 322 -0.49 -15.43 10.14
C PHE A 322 0.12 -16.76 10.59
N VAL A 323 -0.51 -17.88 10.21
CA VAL A 323 -0.09 -19.25 10.52
C VAL A 323 0.17 -19.99 9.23
#